data_AF-A0A6P4Z2E6-F1
#
_entry.id   AF-A0A6P4Z2E6-F1
#
_cell.length_a   1.000
_cell.length_b   1.000
_cell.length_c   1.000
_cell.angle_alpha   90.00
_cell.angle_beta   90.00
_cell.angle_gamma   90.00
#
_symmetry.space_group_name_H-M   'P 1'
#
loop_
_entity.id
_entity.type
_entity.pdbx_description
1 polymer ?
#
loop_
_entity_poly.entity_id
_entity_poly.type
_entity_poly.pdbx_seq_one_letter_code
_entity_poly.pdbx_strand_id
1 'polypeptide(L)'
;MKGSDVTDAQTVVSLTEEASKTKDIGEESSNDDWSNKSEHGSSEDRASPESNSDVIPFSEEDYEKVTTSTSDDSRENERDSEGRIYTKTVHTTKTITIEKVSGTATVLEQTETVTEQMSTRISTDSLDRIPVKESSLLAQEPDDVSDDSLNGGDSESELPVGHDDEEPSLHDPETKTTEEEPDDAEEEAERHDDADEVGADENGHDCGAEDDMDVDSLASGDEADEASEEEKRRKQQEEEFRERLRQACHSRDALELQTAMEQWREAGMSTDEDVYSHARDVEKELELQNVLRDAVRRRSLTDIEKAMGLVREQGLADRLRVDMAEAERVAESLRLLESLRHEVLQLNQSTISEIRSYSNPPKPVHKVMLATYLLLGESASNLKSWQDVRLFIGKTGKENLKRRVQQCDIKKIPPEVARTAKKILSKFDLDQLRDVSAGAAAFFIWAQGMVQEVEERQREAAAEKEAASGDA
;
A
#
# COMPACT_ATOMS: atom_id res chain seq x y z
N MET A 1 64.75 -8.23 4.57
CA MET A 1 64.61 -8.34 3.10
C MET A 1 64.83 -9.78 2.69
N LYS A 2 63.76 -10.57 2.62
CA LYS A 2 63.68 -11.85 1.91
C LYS A 2 62.25 -11.95 1.40
N GLY A 3 62.10 -11.88 0.08
CA GLY A 3 60.84 -12.10 -0.61
C GLY A 3 60.60 -13.59 -0.83
N SER A 4 59.35 -13.94 -1.05
CA SER A 4 58.94 -15.22 -1.60
C SER A 4 57.67 -15.01 -2.43
N ASP A 5 57.82 -15.23 -3.73
CA ASP A 5 56.80 -15.63 -4.69
C ASP A 5 55.80 -16.63 -4.13
N VAL A 6 54.51 -16.45 -4.44
CA VAL A 6 53.56 -17.55 -4.67
C VAL A 6 52.51 -17.12 -5.72
N THR A 7 52.77 -17.57 -6.94
CA THR A 7 51.89 -18.13 -8.00
C THR A 7 50.36 -17.99 -7.97
N ASP A 8 49.86 -17.69 -9.17
CA ASP A 8 48.51 -17.83 -9.72
C ASP A 8 47.75 -19.12 -9.36
N ALA A 9 46.42 -18.97 -9.21
CA ALA A 9 45.46 -20.02 -9.54
C ALA A 9 44.10 -19.39 -9.91
N GLN A 10 43.82 -19.35 -11.22
CA GLN A 10 42.48 -19.26 -11.79
C GLN A 10 41.69 -20.50 -11.34
N THR A 11 40.46 -20.30 -10.85
CA THR A 11 39.47 -21.38 -10.73
C THR A 11 38.17 -20.91 -11.37
N VAL A 12 37.93 -21.46 -12.54
CA VAL A 12 36.69 -21.40 -13.31
C VAL A 12 35.77 -22.48 -12.73
N VAL A 13 34.57 -22.13 -12.27
CA VAL A 13 33.54 -23.12 -11.90
C VAL A 13 32.32 -22.90 -12.79
N SER A 14 32.19 -23.78 -13.77
CA SER A 14 30.97 -24.06 -14.50
C SER A 14 30.03 -24.89 -13.61
N LEU A 15 28.77 -24.50 -13.49
CA LEU A 15 27.71 -25.34 -12.92
C LEU A 15 26.67 -25.61 -14.01
N THR A 16 26.71 -26.85 -14.51
CA THR A 16 25.70 -27.46 -15.37
C THR A 16 24.59 -28.09 -14.55
N GLU A 17 23.40 -28.08 -15.14
CA GLU A 17 22.19 -28.86 -14.84
C GLU A 17 22.48 -30.34 -14.53
N GLU A 18 21.65 -30.97 -13.67
CA GLU A 18 21.06 -32.29 -13.95
C GLU A 18 19.92 -32.66 -12.97
N ALA A 19 18.75 -32.90 -13.57
CA ALA A 19 17.84 -34.05 -13.43
C ALA A 19 17.39 -34.57 -12.05
N SER A 20 16.10 -34.35 -11.79
CA SER A 20 15.04 -35.38 -11.63
C SER A 20 15.43 -36.76 -11.08
N LYS A 21 14.94 -37.05 -9.86
CA LYS A 21 14.76 -38.44 -9.39
C LYS A 21 13.42 -38.61 -8.69
N THR A 22 12.47 -39.16 -9.45
CA THR A 22 11.21 -39.74 -9.00
C THR A 22 11.49 -40.92 -8.06
N LYS A 23 10.69 -41.06 -7.01
CA LYS A 23 10.69 -42.23 -6.13
C LYS A 23 9.26 -42.70 -5.92
N ASP A 24 8.95 -43.76 -6.65
CA ASP A 24 7.90 -44.74 -6.36
C ASP A 24 7.95 -45.21 -4.91
N ILE A 25 6.82 -45.13 -4.22
CA ILE A 25 6.46 -46.05 -3.14
C ILE A 25 4.98 -46.38 -3.32
N GLY A 26 4.72 -47.65 -3.62
CA GLY A 26 3.41 -48.20 -3.90
C GLY A 26 2.55 -48.48 -2.67
N GLU A 27 1.25 -48.51 -2.98
CA GLU A 27 0.25 -49.52 -2.60
C GLU A 27 0.29 -50.12 -1.20
N GLU A 28 -0.76 -49.84 -0.40
CA GLU A 28 -1.49 -50.89 0.29
C GLU A 28 -2.96 -50.47 0.57
N SER A 29 -3.86 -51.11 -0.18
CA SER A 29 -5.20 -51.63 0.16
C SER A 29 -5.90 -51.14 1.44
N SER A 30 -7.15 -50.66 1.32
CA SER A 30 -8.30 -51.29 2.00
C SER A 30 -9.63 -50.56 1.70
N ASN A 31 -10.58 -51.33 1.18
CA ASN A 31 -12.05 -51.28 1.30
C ASN A 31 -12.67 -50.13 2.11
N ASP A 32 -13.67 -49.45 1.55
CA ASP A 32 -15.07 -49.80 1.84
C ASP A 32 -16.05 -49.05 0.90
N ASP A 33 -16.81 -49.87 0.20
CA ASP A 33 -17.90 -49.56 -0.74
C ASP A 33 -19.20 -49.37 0.06
N TRP A 34 -19.72 -48.16 0.10
CA TRP A 34 -21.09 -47.88 0.54
C TRP A 34 -21.88 -47.29 -0.63
N SER A 35 -22.36 -48.21 -1.46
CA SER A 35 -23.59 -48.04 -2.22
C SER A 35 -24.74 -47.67 -1.28
N ASN A 36 -25.38 -46.50 -1.49
CA ASN A 36 -26.80 -46.40 -1.18
C ASN A 36 -27.54 -45.55 -2.21
N LYS A 37 -28.53 -46.22 -2.80
CA LYS A 37 -29.43 -45.80 -3.86
C LYS A 37 -30.80 -45.67 -3.22
N SER A 38 -31.44 -44.51 -3.31
CA SER A 38 -32.90 -44.45 -3.34
C SER A 38 -33.39 -43.21 -4.07
N GLU A 39 -34.14 -43.50 -5.12
CA GLU A 39 -35.02 -42.62 -5.89
C GLU A 39 -36.31 -42.28 -5.11
N HIS A 40 -37.14 -41.43 -5.75
CA HIS A 40 -38.52 -40.97 -5.42
C HIS A 40 -38.55 -39.59 -4.75
N GLY A 41 -39.20 -38.56 -5.29
CA GLY A 41 -40.06 -38.43 -6.47
C GLY A 41 -40.93 -37.17 -6.34
N SER A 42 -41.48 -36.72 -7.48
CA SER A 42 -42.68 -35.87 -7.63
C SER A 42 -42.64 -34.45 -7.06
N SER A 43 -42.54 -33.45 -7.94
CA SER A 43 -43.67 -32.68 -8.52
C SER A 43 -44.25 -31.67 -7.54
N GLU A 44 -44.14 -30.38 -7.86
CA GLU A 44 -45.33 -29.56 -8.08
C GLU A 44 -44.95 -28.18 -8.63
N ASP A 45 -45.74 -27.81 -9.63
CA ASP A 45 -45.80 -26.54 -10.32
C ASP A 45 -46.06 -25.37 -9.37
N ARG A 46 -45.36 -24.24 -9.59
CA ARG A 46 -46.03 -22.94 -9.61
C ARG A 46 -45.20 -21.87 -10.30
N ALA A 47 -45.70 -21.48 -11.47
CA ALA A 47 -45.29 -20.32 -12.23
C ALA A 47 -46.04 -19.05 -11.76
N SER A 48 -45.39 -17.91 -12.03
CA SER A 48 -45.90 -16.52 -12.17
C SER A 48 -45.88 -15.63 -10.92
N PRO A 49 -45.83 -14.29 -11.10
CA PRO A 49 -44.93 -13.53 -11.99
C PRO A 49 -44.33 -12.28 -11.31
N GLU A 50 -43.28 -11.75 -11.94
CA GLU A 50 -42.94 -10.33 -12.14
C GLU A 50 -43.38 -9.30 -11.08
N SER A 51 -42.39 -8.71 -10.41
CA SER A 51 -42.42 -7.28 -10.08
C SER A 51 -40.99 -6.71 -10.16
N ASN A 52 -40.80 -5.84 -11.16
CA ASN A 52 -39.69 -4.92 -11.29
C ASN A 52 -39.52 -4.14 -9.99
N SER A 53 -38.32 -4.18 -9.42
CA SER A 53 -37.84 -3.14 -8.52
C SER A 53 -36.75 -2.38 -9.25
N ASP A 54 -37.07 -1.13 -9.58
CA ASP A 54 -36.20 -0.14 -10.20
C ASP A 54 -34.85 -0.05 -9.46
N VAL A 55 -33.78 -0.32 -10.20
CA VAL A 55 -32.41 -0.02 -9.80
C VAL A 55 -32.19 1.45 -10.09
N ILE A 56 -32.19 2.26 -9.03
CA ILE A 56 -31.76 3.66 -9.06
C ILE A 56 -30.24 3.66 -9.29
N PRO A 57 -29.71 4.31 -10.34
CA PRO A 57 -28.29 4.56 -10.45
C PRO A 57 -27.89 5.62 -9.42
N PHE A 58 -26.92 5.28 -8.56
CA PHE A 58 -26.25 6.23 -7.69
C PHE A 58 -25.41 7.17 -8.60
N SER A 59 -25.81 8.43 -8.72
CA SER A 59 -24.99 9.45 -9.36
C SER A 59 -23.94 9.94 -8.37
N GLU A 60 -22.69 9.79 -8.77
CA GLU A 60 -21.47 10.16 -8.04
C GLU A 60 -21.09 11.59 -8.42
N GLU A 61 -21.77 12.60 -7.87
CA GLU A 61 -21.38 14.00 -8.08
C GLU A 61 -21.67 14.83 -6.83
N ASP A 62 -20.69 14.88 -5.93
CA ASP A 62 -20.46 15.98 -4.98
C ASP A 62 -18.96 15.93 -4.62
N TYR A 63 -18.13 16.64 -5.39
CA TYR A 63 -16.72 16.80 -5.08
C TYR A 63 -16.53 18.02 -4.17
N GLU A 64 -16.22 17.79 -2.90
CA GLU A 64 -15.72 18.83 -2.00
C GLU A 64 -14.27 19.19 -2.36
N LYS A 65 -14.01 20.45 -2.73
CA LYS A 65 -12.65 20.93 -2.98
C LYS A 65 -11.99 21.33 -1.67
N VAL A 66 -11.32 20.38 -1.02
CA VAL A 66 -10.50 20.63 0.17
C VAL A 66 -9.10 21.00 -0.26
N THR A 67 -8.68 22.26 -0.07
CA THR A 67 -7.28 22.66 -0.24
C THR A 67 -6.57 22.66 1.10
N THR A 68 -5.62 21.75 1.29
CA THR A 68 -4.71 21.74 2.44
C THR A 68 -3.37 22.34 2.01
N SER A 69 -2.98 23.45 2.66
CA SER A 69 -1.62 23.98 2.51
C SER A 69 -0.84 23.61 3.77
N THR A 70 0.17 22.75 3.61
CA THR A 70 1.08 22.34 4.66
C THR A 70 2.45 22.94 4.36
N SER A 71 3.03 23.67 5.30
CA SER A 71 4.42 24.13 5.22
C SER A 71 5.27 23.24 6.11
N ASP A 72 6.45 22.84 5.61
CA ASP A 72 7.27 21.77 6.17
C ASP A 72 8.07 22.17 7.42
N ASP A 73 8.27 21.19 8.30
CA ASP A 73 8.75 21.34 9.68
C ASP A 73 10.28 21.09 9.74
N SER A 74 11.08 22.14 9.94
CA SER A 74 12.54 22.00 10.09
C SER A 74 12.96 22.25 11.54
N ARG A 75 13.63 21.26 12.13
CA ARG A 75 14.29 21.37 13.43
C ARG A 75 15.76 21.73 13.24
N GLU A 76 16.15 22.92 13.66
CA GLU A 76 17.54 23.35 13.71
C GLU A 76 18.02 23.43 15.16
N ASN A 77 19.15 22.77 15.44
CA ASN A 77 19.86 22.89 16.70
C ASN A 77 21.03 23.85 16.51
N GLU A 78 20.94 25.03 17.13
CA GLU A 78 22.07 25.96 17.17
C GLU A 78 22.88 25.74 18.45
N ARG A 79 24.21 25.81 18.33
CA ARG A 79 25.14 25.87 19.46
C ARG A 79 25.72 27.27 19.56
N ASP A 80 25.68 27.85 20.74
CA ASP A 80 26.39 29.10 21.00
C ASP A 80 27.90 28.87 21.17
N SER A 81 28.64 29.96 21.32
CA SER A 81 30.08 29.96 21.56
C SER A 81 30.49 29.29 22.89
N GLU A 82 29.55 28.99 23.78
CA GLU A 82 29.78 28.29 25.05
C GLU A 82 29.39 26.79 24.98
N GLY A 83 28.95 26.31 23.81
CA GLY A 83 28.56 24.92 23.59
C GLY A 83 27.17 24.56 24.13
N ARG A 84 26.35 25.54 24.51
CA ARG A 84 24.97 25.31 24.93
C ARG A 84 24.11 25.13 23.68
N ILE A 85 23.31 24.06 23.69
CA ILE A 85 22.39 23.74 22.59
C ILE A 85 21.06 24.44 22.87
N TYR A 86 20.64 25.30 21.94
CA TYR A 86 19.32 25.91 21.97
C TYR A 86 18.46 25.26 20.89
N THR A 87 17.31 24.74 21.32
CA THR A 87 16.28 24.24 20.39
C THR A 87 15.34 25.38 20.08
N LYS A 88 15.44 25.96 18.88
CA LYS A 88 14.48 26.96 18.41
C LYS A 88 13.29 26.20 17.83
N THR A 89 12.18 26.21 18.55
CA THR A 89 10.92 25.62 18.06
C THR A 89 10.11 26.73 17.39
N VAL A 90 9.91 26.60 16.08
CA VAL A 90 8.99 27.47 15.33
C VAL A 90 7.63 26.77 15.35
N HIS A 91 6.56 27.49 15.68
CA HIS A 91 5.22 26.93 15.70
C HIS A 91 4.56 27.11 14.33
N THR A 92 4.08 26.00 13.78
CA THR A 92 3.48 25.95 12.45
C THR A 92 1.96 25.93 12.60
N THR A 93 1.26 26.80 11.87
CA THR A 93 -0.20 26.91 11.94
C THR A 93 -0.81 26.23 10.73
N LYS A 94 -1.63 25.21 10.95
CA LYS A 94 -2.37 24.54 9.87
C LYS A 94 -3.68 25.30 9.64
N THR A 95 -3.86 25.84 8.45
CA THR A 95 -5.11 26.49 8.04
C THR A 95 -5.86 25.56 7.11
N ILE A 96 -7.09 25.21 7.46
CA ILE A 96 -7.99 24.39 6.63
C ILE A 96 -9.08 25.33 6.15
N THR A 97 -9.16 25.54 4.84
CA THR A 97 -10.22 26.33 4.22
C THR A 97 -11.18 25.37 3.54
N ILE A 98 -12.46 25.43 3.90
CA ILE A 98 -13.53 24.63 3.31
C ILE A 98 -14.45 25.61 2.56
N GLU A 99 -14.36 25.62 1.23
CA GLU A 99 -15.27 26.41 0.40
C GLU A 99 -16.51 25.58 0.06
N LYS A 100 -17.64 25.95 0.65
CA LYS A 100 -18.94 25.37 0.30
C LYS A 100 -19.58 26.22 -0.80
N VAL A 101 -19.55 25.71 -2.04
CA VAL A 101 -20.19 26.39 -3.17
C VAL A 101 -21.69 26.11 -3.13
N SER A 102 -22.45 26.99 -2.48
CA SER A 102 -23.91 26.99 -2.57
C SER A 102 -24.32 27.82 -3.79
N GLY A 103 -24.98 27.19 -4.74
CA GLY A 103 -25.59 27.86 -5.89
C GLY A 103 -26.76 28.73 -5.47
N THR A 104 -26.49 29.93 -4.98
CA THR A 104 -27.26 31.17 -5.16
C THR A 104 -26.53 32.26 -4.36
N ALA A 105 -26.24 33.37 -5.03
CA ALA A 105 -25.34 34.41 -4.57
C ALA A 105 -25.72 35.00 -3.21
N THR A 106 -24.94 34.69 -2.16
CA THR A 106 -24.53 35.63 -1.10
C THR A 106 -23.27 35.04 -0.44
N VAL A 107 -22.10 35.66 -0.67
CA VAL A 107 -20.84 35.22 -0.07
C VAL A 107 -20.83 35.66 1.40
N LEU A 108 -20.94 34.71 2.31
CA LEU A 108 -20.73 34.92 3.74
C LEU A 108 -19.47 34.15 4.13
N GLU A 109 -18.35 34.88 4.22
CA GLU A 109 -17.03 34.34 4.54
C GLU A 109 -16.98 34.05 6.05
N GLN A 110 -17.11 32.79 6.45
CA GLN A 110 -16.84 32.34 7.82
C GLN A 110 -15.47 31.66 7.86
N THR A 111 -14.50 32.34 8.45
CA THR A 111 -13.19 31.76 8.78
C THR A 111 -13.21 31.28 10.22
N GLU A 112 -13.24 29.96 10.45
CA GLU A 112 -12.98 29.39 11.78
C GLU A 112 -11.49 29.04 11.91
N THR A 113 -10.77 29.79 12.74
CA THR A 113 -9.37 29.50 13.07
C THR A 113 -9.29 28.62 14.32
N VAL A 114 -9.02 27.32 14.15
CA VAL A 114 -8.74 26.41 15.27
C VAL A 114 -7.24 26.47 15.58
N THR A 115 -6.88 27.06 16.73
CA THR A 115 -5.49 27.13 17.19
C THR A 115 -5.28 26.14 18.32
N GLU A 116 -4.62 25.01 18.04
CA GLU A 116 -4.27 24.02 19.07
C GLU A 116 -2.89 24.33 19.67
N GLN A 117 -2.87 24.85 20.91
CA GLN A 117 -1.63 25.16 21.63
C GLN A 117 -1.24 24.00 22.55
N MET A 118 -0.25 23.19 22.16
CA MET A 118 0.39 22.23 23.08
C MET A 118 1.62 22.86 23.75
N SER A 119 1.49 23.20 25.03
CA SER A 119 2.62 23.65 25.86
C SER A 119 3.27 22.47 26.58
N THR A 120 4.55 22.19 26.28
CA THR A 120 5.38 21.26 27.05
C THR A 120 6.29 22.02 28.01
N ARG A 121 6.15 21.75 29.32
CA ARG A 121 7.06 22.25 30.36
C ARG A 121 8.34 21.42 30.37
N ILE A 122 9.49 22.07 30.18
CA ILE A 122 10.80 21.44 30.35
C ILE A 122 11.21 21.57 31.82
N SER A 123 11.29 20.43 32.51
CA SER A 123 11.91 20.31 33.83
C SER A 123 13.40 20.11 33.65
N THR A 124 14.23 21.06 34.08
CA THR A 124 15.67 20.88 34.18
C THR A 124 16.00 20.42 35.58
N ASP A 125 16.03 19.10 35.80
CA ASP A 125 16.56 18.55 37.04
C ASP A 125 17.93 17.90 36.82
N SER A 126 18.79 18.20 37.79
CA SER A 126 20.24 18.14 37.73
C SER A 126 20.75 16.70 37.90
N LEU A 127 21.60 16.22 36.99
CA LEU A 127 22.33 14.96 37.18
C LEU A 127 23.76 15.23 37.61
N ASP A 128 24.00 15.09 38.91
CA ASP A 128 25.33 15.00 39.50
C ASP A 128 25.98 13.64 39.18
N ARG A 129 27.26 13.73 38.82
CA ARG A 129 28.21 12.63 38.61
C ARG A 129 28.35 11.74 39.85
N ILE A 130 28.29 10.42 39.66
CA ILE A 130 28.87 9.44 40.60
C ILE A 130 29.87 8.54 39.83
N PRO A 131 31.10 8.35 40.34
CA PRO A 131 32.11 7.50 39.71
C PRO A 131 31.92 6.01 40.03
N VAL A 132 32.18 5.18 39.02
CA VAL A 132 32.17 3.71 39.10
C VAL A 132 33.39 3.23 39.90
N LYS A 133 33.17 2.39 40.91
CA LYS A 133 34.18 1.51 41.50
C LYS A 133 33.74 0.05 41.37
N GLU A 134 34.61 -0.74 40.76
CA GLU A 134 34.61 -2.20 40.81
C GLU A 134 34.83 -2.71 42.25
N SER A 135 34.10 -3.76 42.63
CA SER A 135 34.45 -4.86 43.56
C SER A 135 33.17 -5.67 43.79
N SER A 136 33.07 -6.92 43.34
CA SER A 136 33.58 -8.14 44.00
C SER A 136 32.76 -8.57 45.23
N LEU A 137 32.22 -9.78 45.10
CA LEU A 137 31.93 -10.78 46.14
C LEU A 137 30.72 -10.64 47.09
N LEU A 138 30.07 -11.81 47.20
CA LEU A 138 29.51 -12.47 48.39
C LEU A 138 28.01 -12.37 48.65
N ALA A 139 27.47 -13.58 48.86
CA ALA A 139 26.12 -13.94 49.23
C ALA A 139 25.65 -13.33 50.55
N GLN A 140 24.32 -13.13 50.66
CA GLN A 140 23.49 -13.55 51.81
C GLN A 140 22.02 -13.15 51.57
N GLU A 141 21.11 -14.12 51.71
CA GLU A 141 19.72 -13.89 52.14
C GLU A 141 19.73 -13.31 53.57
N PRO A 142 18.70 -12.57 54.03
CA PRO A 142 17.51 -13.24 54.59
C PRO A 142 16.17 -12.47 54.52
N ASP A 143 15.10 -13.25 54.72
CA ASP A 143 13.93 -13.04 55.59
C ASP A 143 13.08 -11.75 55.57
N ASP A 144 11.78 -11.99 55.32
CA ASP A 144 10.68 -11.75 56.26
C ASP A 144 10.39 -10.29 56.67
N VAL A 145 9.34 -9.71 56.09
CA VAL A 145 8.45 -8.81 56.81
C VAL A 145 7.03 -8.88 56.26
N SER A 146 6.15 -9.35 57.14
CA SER A 146 4.73 -9.07 57.21
C SER A 146 4.50 -7.55 57.23
N ASP A 147 3.33 -7.06 56.79
CA ASP A 147 2.31 -6.49 57.71
C ASP A 147 1.23 -5.68 56.97
N ASP A 148 0.03 -5.79 57.53
CA ASP A 148 -1.16 -4.95 57.49
C ASP A 148 -1.14 -3.65 56.65
N SER A 149 -2.25 -3.41 55.93
CA SER A 149 -3.26 -2.49 56.45
C SER A 149 -4.46 -2.32 55.51
N LEU A 150 -5.61 -2.53 56.13
CA LEU A 150 -6.96 -2.17 55.71
C LEU A 150 -7.10 -0.65 55.55
N ASN A 151 -7.73 -0.19 54.46
CA ASN A 151 -8.44 1.10 54.40
C ASN A 151 -9.40 1.03 53.19
N GLY A 152 -10.73 1.07 53.28
CA GLY A 152 -11.58 1.73 54.27
C GLY A 152 -11.86 3.16 53.80
N GLY A 153 -12.82 3.35 52.89
CA GLY A 153 -13.10 4.67 52.32
C GLY A 153 -14.38 4.71 51.48
N ASP A 154 -15.52 4.58 52.17
CA ASP A 154 -16.83 5.03 51.69
C ASP A 154 -16.81 6.53 51.40
N SER A 155 -17.39 6.94 50.28
CA SER A 155 -17.80 8.32 50.02
C SER A 155 -18.95 8.32 49.03
N GLU A 156 -20.16 8.11 49.57
CA GLU A 156 -21.42 8.56 48.99
C GLU A 156 -21.36 10.06 48.72
N SER A 157 -21.72 10.46 47.51
CA SER A 157 -22.22 11.82 47.24
C SER A 157 -23.33 11.72 46.20
N GLU A 158 -24.55 11.65 46.73
CA GLU A 158 -25.78 11.97 46.01
C GLU A 158 -25.78 13.47 45.66
N LEU A 159 -26.09 13.82 44.41
CA LEU A 159 -26.61 15.13 44.03
C LEU A 159 -27.65 15.01 42.90
N PRO A 160 -28.56 16.00 42.78
CA PRO A 160 -29.95 15.74 42.47
C PRO A 160 -30.38 16.11 41.04
N VAL A 161 -31.52 15.52 40.71
CA VAL A 161 -32.51 15.81 39.66
C VAL A 161 -32.75 17.31 39.43
N GLY A 162 -32.82 17.74 38.16
CA GLY A 162 -33.31 19.04 37.75
C GLY A 162 -33.62 19.17 36.26
N HIS A 163 -34.91 19.36 35.96
CA HIS A 163 -35.59 20.06 34.85
C HIS A 163 -35.17 19.81 33.39
N ASP A 164 -36.07 19.34 32.51
CA ASP A 164 -37.26 20.01 31.94
C ASP A 164 -36.90 21.29 31.18
N ASP A 165 -36.87 21.21 29.84
CA ASP A 165 -37.14 22.30 28.87
C ASP A 165 -37.17 21.65 27.47
N GLU A 166 -38.34 21.26 26.99
CA GLU A 166 -39.16 22.00 26.01
C GLU A 166 -38.54 22.08 24.60
N GLU A 167 -39.12 21.26 23.70
CA GLU A 167 -39.07 21.42 22.25
C GLU A 167 -39.58 22.80 21.82
N PRO A 168 -39.15 23.28 20.64
CA PRO A 168 -40.17 23.75 19.72
C PRO A 168 -40.00 23.25 18.29
N SER A 169 -41.10 22.69 17.79
CA SER A 169 -41.43 22.47 16.38
C SER A 169 -41.38 23.77 15.56
N LEU A 170 -40.79 23.74 14.37
CA LEU A 170 -41.04 24.70 13.29
C LEU A 170 -40.96 23.93 11.95
N HIS A 171 -42.10 23.54 11.38
CA HIS A 171 -42.85 24.26 10.34
C HIS A 171 -42.16 24.28 8.97
N ASP A 172 -42.61 23.36 8.12
CA ASP A 172 -42.56 23.39 6.66
C ASP A 172 -43.15 24.70 6.11
N PRO A 173 -42.54 25.23 5.04
CA PRO A 173 -43.30 25.92 4.02
C PRO A 173 -43.15 25.24 2.64
N GLU A 174 -44.31 24.85 2.11
CA GLU A 174 -44.57 24.61 0.70
C GLU A 174 -44.11 25.79 -0.17
N THR A 175 -43.31 25.54 -1.21
CA THR A 175 -43.27 26.37 -2.43
C THR A 175 -42.90 25.46 -3.61
N LYS A 176 -43.86 25.14 -4.46
CA LYS A 176 -44.23 25.87 -5.70
C LYS A 176 -43.35 25.47 -6.88
N THR A 177 -43.97 24.64 -7.72
CA THR A 177 -43.57 24.22 -9.05
C THR A 177 -43.36 25.41 -9.99
N THR A 178 -42.23 25.42 -10.68
CA THR A 178 -42.02 26.20 -11.90
C THR A 178 -41.24 25.33 -12.87
N GLU A 179 -41.90 24.97 -13.97
CA GLU A 179 -41.32 24.33 -15.15
C GLU A 179 -40.44 25.37 -15.87
N GLU A 180 -39.16 25.08 -16.05
CA GLU A 180 -38.31 25.82 -17.00
C GLU A 180 -37.46 24.80 -17.78
N GLU A 181 -37.69 24.77 -19.09
CA GLU A 181 -36.88 24.11 -20.11
C GLU A 181 -35.55 24.86 -20.31
N PRO A 182 -34.47 24.15 -20.69
CA PRO A 182 -33.45 24.73 -21.57
C PRO A 182 -33.27 23.83 -22.80
N ASP A 183 -33.66 24.28 -23.99
CA ASP A 183 -32.86 25.08 -24.94
C ASP A 183 -31.63 24.33 -25.48
N ASP A 184 -31.85 23.75 -26.66
CA ASP A 184 -30.86 23.29 -27.63
C ASP A 184 -29.97 24.45 -28.12
N ALA A 185 -28.65 24.31 -28.01
CA ALA A 185 -27.65 25.01 -28.85
C ALA A 185 -26.29 24.31 -28.69
N GLU A 186 -25.85 23.56 -29.71
CA GLU A 186 -24.83 24.02 -30.68
C GLU A 186 -23.43 24.21 -30.07
N GLU A 187 -22.56 23.21 -30.22
CA GLU A 187 -21.14 23.46 -30.49
C GLU A 187 -20.53 22.27 -31.26
N GLU A 188 -20.85 22.24 -32.56
CA GLU A 188 -19.99 21.63 -33.58
C GLU A 188 -18.81 22.57 -33.86
N ALA A 189 -17.69 21.95 -34.26
CA ALA A 189 -16.68 22.45 -35.18
C ALA A 189 -15.27 22.72 -34.62
N GLU A 190 -14.32 22.49 -35.54
CA GLU A 190 -12.91 22.87 -35.53
C GLU A 190 -11.92 21.92 -34.83
N ARG A 191 -11.37 20.98 -35.61
CA ARG A 191 -9.98 21.13 -36.10
C ARG A 191 -9.67 20.14 -37.24
N HIS A 192 -9.86 20.66 -38.44
CA HIS A 192 -9.15 20.27 -39.65
C HIS A 192 -7.84 21.08 -39.74
N ASP A 193 -6.95 20.61 -40.61
CA ASP A 193 -5.80 21.29 -41.22
C ASP A 193 -4.45 21.16 -40.50
N ASP A 194 -3.61 20.27 -41.04
CA ASP A 194 -2.19 20.54 -41.35
C ASP A 194 -1.68 19.44 -42.29
N ALA A 195 -1.96 19.65 -43.58
CA ALA A 195 -1.34 18.93 -44.69
C ALA A 195 -0.83 19.97 -45.69
N ASP A 196 0.43 20.38 -45.52
CA ASP A 196 1.20 21.16 -46.49
C ASP A 196 2.63 20.61 -46.49
N GLU A 197 3.14 20.05 -47.58
CA GLU A 197 3.60 20.75 -48.80
C GLU A 197 5.07 21.18 -48.67
N VAL A 198 5.99 20.30 -49.07
CA VAL A 198 7.31 20.62 -49.67
C VAL A 198 7.97 19.29 -50.08
N GLY A 199 8.49 19.06 -51.27
CA GLY A 199 8.63 19.84 -52.48
C GLY A 199 9.30 18.92 -53.50
N ALA A 200 8.70 18.81 -54.68
CA ALA A 200 9.35 18.22 -55.84
C ALA A 200 10.41 19.20 -56.33
N ASP A 201 11.66 18.76 -56.44
CA ASP A 201 12.66 19.47 -57.25
C ASP A 201 13.23 18.50 -58.28
N GLU A 202 12.66 18.64 -59.47
CA GLU A 202 13.18 18.13 -60.72
C GLU A 202 14.43 18.94 -61.06
N ASN A 203 15.60 18.30 -61.14
CA ASN A 203 16.71 18.91 -61.88
C ASN A 203 17.33 17.88 -62.82
N GLY A 204 16.75 17.84 -64.02
CA GLY A 204 17.41 17.28 -65.19
C GLY A 204 18.59 18.17 -65.59
N HIS A 205 19.78 17.58 -65.68
CA HIS A 205 20.86 18.14 -66.46
C HIS A 205 21.43 17.07 -67.39
N ASP A 206 20.91 17.13 -68.61
CA ASP A 206 21.47 16.62 -69.84
C ASP A 206 22.67 17.50 -70.26
N CYS A 207 23.82 16.89 -70.52
CA CYS A 207 24.57 17.11 -71.76
C CYS A 207 25.77 16.16 -71.83
N GLY A 208 25.84 15.42 -72.93
CA GLY A 208 26.96 14.57 -73.27
C GLY A 208 28.23 15.32 -73.63
N ALA A 209 29.36 14.65 -73.42
CA ALA A 209 30.58 14.85 -74.18
C ALA A 209 31.20 13.46 -74.37
N GLU A 210 31.22 13.02 -75.62
CA GLU A 210 32.05 11.92 -76.10
C GLU A 210 33.51 12.39 -76.00
N ASP A 211 34.33 11.68 -75.23
CA ASP A 211 35.79 11.75 -75.38
C ASP A 211 36.36 10.36 -75.06
N ASP A 212 36.90 9.74 -76.12
CA ASP A 212 37.82 8.62 -76.08
C ASP A 212 38.93 8.88 -75.05
N MET A 213 39.21 7.92 -74.15
CA MET A 213 40.59 7.52 -73.81
C MET A 213 40.68 6.40 -72.75
N ASP A 214 41.59 5.46 -73.05
CA ASP A 214 42.38 4.60 -72.15
C ASP A 214 41.75 3.36 -71.49
N VAL A 215 41.90 2.24 -72.21
CA VAL A 215 41.47 0.87 -71.87
C VAL A 215 42.54 0.08 -71.07
N ASP A 216 43.39 0.74 -70.28
CA ASP A 216 44.54 0.05 -69.63
C ASP A 216 44.74 0.41 -68.14
N SER A 217 43.69 0.88 -67.45
CA SER A 217 43.73 1.22 -66.01
C SER A 217 42.66 0.51 -65.16
N LEU A 218 42.43 -0.78 -65.40
CA LEU A 218 41.32 -1.57 -64.81
C LEU A 218 41.72 -2.56 -63.70
N ALA A 219 42.87 -2.40 -63.04
CA ALA A 219 43.36 -3.40 -62.07
C ALA A 219 43.70 -2.88 -60.67
N SER A 220 43.34 -1.63 -60.34
CA SER A 220 43.63 -1.03 -59.02
C SER A 220 42.43 -0.32 -58.36
N GLY A 221 41.21 -0.47 -58.91
CA GLY A 221 39.99 0.13 -58.37
C GLY A 221 39.25 -0.77 -57.36
N ASP A 222 39.35 -2.08 -57.51
CA ASP A 222 38.49 -3.04 -56.79
C ASP A 222 38.74 -3.06 -55.27
N GLU A 223 39.97 -2.83 -54.80
CA GLU A 223 40.28 -2.86 -53.35
C GLU A 223 39.72 -1.64 -52.58
N ALA A 224 39.58 -0.48 -53.24
CA ALA A 224 39.06 0.72 -52.60
C ALA A 224 37.53 0.68 -52.46
N ASP A 225 36.85 0.08 -53.44
CA ASP A 225 35.40 -0.08 -53.43
C ASP A 225 34.94 -1.10 -52.38
N GLU A 226 35.68 -2.20 -52.18
CA GLU A 226 35.39 -3.19 -51.13
C GLU A 226 35.47 -2.60 -49.71
N ALA A 227 36.50 -1.79 -49.41
CA ALA A 227 36.64 -1.14 -48.11
C ALA A 227 35.52 -0.13 -47.81
N SER A 228 35.08 0.61 -48.84
CA SER A 228 33.97 1.56 -48.74
C SER A 228 32.64 0.84 -48.46
N GLU A 229 32.38 -0.30 -49.11
CA GLU A 229 31.16 -1.08 -48.87
C GLU A 229 31.16 -1.76 -47.49
N GLU A 230 32.30 -2.24 -47.00
CA GLU A 230 32.41 -2.78 -45.64
C GLU A 230 32.15 -1.70 -44.57
N GLU A 231 32.67 -0.48 -44.76
CA GLU A 231 32.40 0.63 -43.84
C GLU A 231 30.91 1.02 -43.84
N LYS A 232 30.24 1.04 -44.99
CA LYS A 232 28.79 1.29 -45.08
C LYS A 232 27.99 0.22 -44.36
N ARG A 233 28.34 -1.06 -44.55
CA ARG A 233 27.68 -2.17 -43.84
C ARG A 233 27.85 -2.06 -42.33
N ARG A 234 29.05 -1.69 -41.86
CA ARG A 234 29.30 -1.49 -40.43
C ARG A 234 28.48 -0.33 -39.86
N LYS A 235 28.38 0.79 -40.58
CA LYS A 235 27.55 1.93 -40.19
C LYS A 235 26.06 1.59 -40.16
N GLN A 236 25.57 0.86 -41.15
CA GLN A 236 24.18 0.38 -41.18
C GLN A 236 23.89 -0.55 -40.00
N GLN A 237 24.78 -1.50 -39.71
CA GLN A 237 24.64 -2.37 -38.54
C GLN A 237 24.62 -1.57 -37.22
N GLU A 238 25.52 -0.59 -37.08
CA GLU A 238 25.53 0.32 -35.93
C GLU A 238 24.21 1.10 -35.79
N GLU A 239 23.66 1.61 -36.88
CA GLU A 239 22.37 2.30 -36.90
C GLU A 239 21.20 1.37 -36.53
N GLU A 240 21.18 0.14 -37.06
CA GLU A 240 20.19 -0.88 -36.71
C GLU A 240 20.23 -1.23 -35.22
N PHE A 241 21.43 -1.40 -34.63
CA PHE A 241 21.57 -1.63 -33.19
C PHE A 241 21.09 -0.42 -32.36
N ARG A 242 21.34 0.81 -32.82
CA ARG A 242 20.87 2.03 -32.15
C ARG A 242 19.35 2.11 -32.15
N GLU A 243 18.73 1.84 -33.30
CA GLU A 243 17.27 1.87 -33.44
C GLU A 243 16.63 0.79 -32.57
N ARG A 244 17.19 -0.42 -32.57
CA ARG A 244 16.73 -1.51 -31.71
C ARG A 244 16.84 -1.16 -30.21
N LEU A 245 17.95 -0.57 -29.79
CA LEU A 245 18.14 -0.17 -28.40
C LEU A 245 17.18 0.96 -28.00
N ARG A 246 16.95 1.93 -28.88
CA ARG A 246 15.91 2.95 -28.67
C ARG A 246 14.54 2.31 -28.57
N GLN A 247 14.18 1.40 -29.47
CA GLN A 247 12.90 0.72 -29.45
C GLN A 247 12.69 -0.04 -28.14
N ALA A 248 13.71 -0.74 -27.65
CA ALA A 248 13.66 -1.41 -26.35
C ALA A 248 13.53 -0.44 -25.16
N CYS A 249 14.16 0.75 -25.23
CA CYS A 249 13.93 1.80 -24.22
C CYS A 249 12.48 2.30 -24.24
N HIS A 250 11.84 2.36 -25.41
CA HIS A 250 10.44 2.78 -25.54
C HIS A 250 9.45 1.69 -25.13
N SER A 251 9.73 0.41 -25.40
CA SER A 251 8.86 -0.71 -25.00
C SER A 251 8.80 -0.87 -23.47
N ARG A 252 9.83 -0.38 -22.76
CA ARG A 252 9.96 -0.48 -21.30
C ARG A 252 9.92 -1.92 -20.78
N ASP A 253 10.23 -2.90 -21.64
CA ASP A 253 10.42 -4.29 -21.24
C ASP A 253 11.88 -4.49 -20.79
N ALA A 254 12.06 -4.88 -19.53
CA ALA A 254 13.37 -5.11 -18.94
C ALA A 254 14.16 -6.21 -19.68
N LEU A 255 13.49 -7.26 -20.18
CA LEU A 255 14.14 -8.37 -20.87
C LEU A 255 14.60 -7.99 -22.28
N GLU A 256 13.77 -7.27 -23.03
CA GLU A 256 14.14 -6.76 -24.35
C GLU A 256 15.29 -5.76 -24.26
N LEU A 257 15.25 -4.87 -23.26
CA LEU A 257 16.30 -3.88 -23.03
C LEU A 257 17.63 -4.53 -22.68
N GLN A 258 17.64 -5.51 -21.77
CA GLN A 258 18.85 -6.26 -21.43
C GLN A 258 19.41 -7.01 -22.63
N THR A 259 18.55 -7.65 -23.43
CA THR A 259 18.95 -8.36 -24.64
C THR A 259 19.57 -7.40 -25.67
N ALA A 260 18.96 -6.23 -25.87
CA ALA A 260 19.48 -5.21 -26.78
C ALA A 260 20.84 -4.64 -26.30
N MET A 261 20.99 -4.41 -24.99
CA MET A 261 22.25 -3.95 -24.39
C MET A 261 23.37 -5.00 -24.47
N GLU A 262 23.04 -6.30 -24.35
CA GLU A 262 23.99 -7.39 -24.54
C GLU A 262 24.43 -7.49 -26.00
N GLN A 263 23.48 -7.46 -26.95
CA GLN A 263 23.79 -7.45 -28.38
C GLN A 263 24.67 -6.24 -28.78
N TRP A 264 24.39 -5.06 -28.21
CA TRP A 264 25.23 -3.86 -28.38
C TRP A 264 26.68 -4.10 -27.93
N ARG A 265 26.86 -4.75 -26.78
CA ARG A 265 28.18 -5.08 -26.22
C ARG A 265 28.91 -6.13 -27.06
N GLU A 266 28.20 -7.16 -27.51
CA GLU A 266 28.76 -8.23 -28.36
C GLU A 266 29.20 -7.72 -29.73
N ALA A 267 28.50 -6.72 -30.27
CA ALA A 267 28.88 -6.04 -31.52
C ALA A 267 30.14 -5.17 -31.38
N GLY A 268 30.71 -5.03 -30.17
CA GLY A 268 31.91 -4.23 -29.91
C GLY A 268 31.66 -2.72 -29.99
N MET A 269 30.41 -2.31 -29.83
CA MET A 269 30.00 -0.91 -29.86
C MET A 269 30.48 -0.16 -28.59
N SER A 270 30.71 1.14 -28.72
CA SER A 270 31.16 1.96 -27.58
C SER A 270 30.06 2.06 -26.51
N THR A 271 30.45 1.91 -25.23
CA THR A 271 29.55 2.11 -24.08
C THR A 271 29.36 3.58 -23.73
N ASP A 272 30.21 4.47 -24.24
CA ASP A 272 30.22 5.90 -23.93
C ASP A 272 29.19 6.69 -24.77
N GLU A 273 28.40 5.99 -25.57
CA GLU A 273 27.39 6.62 -26.41
C GLU A 273 26.15 7.03 -25.59
N ASP A 274 25.61 8.22 -25.88
CA ASP A 274 24.43 8.77 -25.20
C ASP A 274 23.26 7.78 -25.14
N VAL A 275 23.03 7.02 -26.22
CA VAL A 275 21.95 6.01 -26.29
C VAL A 275 22.14 4.88 -25.28
N TYR A 276 23.37 4.38 -25.12
CA TYR A 276 23.67 3.32 -24.15
C TYR A 276 23.57 3.84 -22.71
N SER A 277 23.99 5.08 -22.46
CA SER A 277 23.83 5.72 -21.15
C SER A 277 22.35 5.87 -20.76
N HIS A 278 21.51 6.29 -21.71
CA HIS A 278 20.07 6.40 -21.53
C HIS A 278 19.44 5.03 -21.28
N ALA A 279 19.80 4.01 -22.07
CA ALA A 279 19.33 2.64 -21.88
C ALA A 279 19.64 2.12 -20.47
N ARG A 280 20.84 2.40 -19.96
CA ARG A 280 21.23 2.01 -18.59
C ARG A 280 20.41 2.72 -17.52
N ASP A 281 20.04 3.98 -17.72
CA ASP A 281 19.19 4.71 -16.77
C ASP A 281 17.76 4.19 -16.79
N VAL A 282 17.23 3.83 -17.97
CA VAL A 282 15.92 3.16 -18.11
C VAL A 282 15.95 1.78 -17.46
N GLU A 283 17.02 0.99 -17.64
CA GLU A 283 17.20 -0.31 -16.99
C GLU A 283 17.11 -0.19 -15.47
N LYS A 284 17.86 0.74 -14.86
CA LYS A 284 17.82 0.99 -13.42
C LYS A 284 16.43 1.44 -12.94
N GLU A 285 15.75 2.27 -13.73
CA GLU A 285 14.39 2.73 -13.42
C GLU A 285 13.42 1.54 -13.36
N LEU A 286 13.48 0.63 -14.34
CA LEU A 286 12.65 -0.58 -14.38
C LEU A 286 12.99 -1.56 -13.25
N GLU A 287 14.27 -1.76 -12.93
CA GLU A 287 14.69 -2.59 -11.79
C GLU A 287 14.10 -2.08 -10.47
N LEU A 288 14.23 -0.77 -10.21
CA LEU A 288 13.71 -0.18 -8.98
C LEU A 288 12.18 -0.17 -8.93
N GLN A 289 11.53 0.06 -10.07
CA GLN A 289 10.08 -0.08 -10.20
C GLN A 289 9.62 -1.50 -9.84
N ASN A 290 10.29 -2.53 -10.36
CA ASN A 290 9.99 -3.92 -10.05
C ASN A 290 10.23 -4.26 -8.57
N VAL A 291 11.34 -3.80 -7.98
CA VAL A 291 11.63 -3.97 -6.55
C VAL A 291 10.54 -3.33 -5.68
N LEU A 292 10.08 -2.12 -6.04
CA LEU A 292 9.02 -1.42 -5.32
C LEU A 292 7.69 -2.17 -5.43
N ARG A 293 7.28 -2.55 -6.64
CA ARG A 293 6.05 -3.34 -6.88
C ARG A 293 6.07 -4.68 -6.16
N ASP A 294 7.23 -5.35 -6.12
CA ASP A 294 7.40 -6.60 -5.39
C ASP A 294 7.31 -6.41 -3.88
N ALA A 295 7.83 -5.31 -3.34
CA ALA A 295 7.69 -4.97 -1.93
C ALA A 295 6.22 -4.70 -1.57
N VAL A 296 5.50 -3.94 -2.42
CA VAL A 296 4.06 -3.67 -2.28
C VAL A 296 3.25 -4.95 -2.32
N ARG A 297 3.46 -5.82 -3.32
CA ARG A 297 2.80 -7.13 -3.42
C ARG A 297 3.08 -8.03 -2.22
N ARG A 298 4.31 -8.02 -1.68
CA ARG A 298 4.65 -8.79 -0.47
C ARG A 298 3.97 -8.24 0.79
N ARG A 299 3.49 -6.99 0.78
CA ARG A 299 2.87 -6.28 1.92
C ARG A 299 3.79 -6.27 3.14
N SER A 300 5.07 -5.97 2.92
CA SER A 300 6.12 -5.93 3.97
C SER A 300 6.52 -4.48 4.21
N LEU A 301 6.14 -3.91 5.36
CA LEU A 301 6.40 -2.50 5.66
C LEU A 301 7.88 -2.13 5.52
N THR A 302 8.77 -2.97 6.05
CA THR A 302 10.22 -2.75 5.99
C THR A 302 10.77 -2.79 4.57
N ASP A 303 10.25 -3.68 3.72
CA ASP A 303 10.69 -3.79 2.33
C ASP A 303 10.19 -2.60 1.51
N ILE A 304 8.96 -2.14 1.76
CA ILE A 304 8.36 -0.98 1.09
C ILE A 304 9.13 0.29 1.44
N GLU A 305 9.37 0.54 2.73
CA GLU A 305 10.15 1.70 3.18
C GLU A 305 11.56 1.71 2.60
N LYS A 306 12.22 0.55 2.56
CA LYS A 306 13.54 0.41 1.95
C LYS A 306 13.50 0.67 0.44
N ALA A 307 12.53 0.11 -0.28
CA ALA A 307 12.39 0.31 -1.72
C ALA A 307 12.11 1.78 -2.06
N MET A 308 11.21 2.44 -1.33
CA MET A 308 10.95 3.88 -1.48
C MET A 308 12.21 4.72 -1.18
N GLY A 309 13.01 4.33 -0.18
CA GLY A 309 14.29 4.96 0.10
C GLY A 309 15.25 4.90 -1.10
N LEU A 310 15.42 3.72 -1.70
CA LEU A 310 16.26 3.53 -2.88
C LEU A 310 15.79 4.37 -4.08
N VAL A 311 14.49 4.44 -4.34
CA VAL A 311 13.92 5.27 -5.42
C VAL A 311 14.22 6.75 -5.21
N ARG A 312 14.11 7.25 -3.97
CA ARG A 312 14.43 8.65 -3.62
C ARG A 312 15.92 8.93 -3.74
N GLU A 313 16.78 8.04 -3.26
CA GLU A 313 18.24 8.16 -3.33
C GLU A 313 18.76 8.25 -4.77
N GLN A 314 18.10 7.57 -5.71
CA GLN A 314 18.44 7.61 -7.13
C GLN A 314 17.79 8.77 -7.89
N GLY A 315 16.99 9.62 -7.23
CA GLY A 315 16.32 10.75 -7.87
C GLY A 315 15.21 10.36 -8.85
N LEU A 316 14.61 9.17 -8.69
CA LEU A 316 13.59 8.63 -9.59
C LEU A 316 12.16 8.79 -9.05
N ALA A 317 11.97 9.47 -7.93
CA ALA A 317 10.67 9.62 -7.27
C ALA A 317 9.62 10.28 -8.18
N ASP A 318 10.00 11.28 -8.99
CA ASP A 318 9.07 11.96 -9.89
C ASP A 318 8.66 11.07 -11.08
N ARG A 319 9.57 10.25 -11.59
CA ARG A 319 9.29 9.33 -12.71
C ARG A 319 8.41 8.16 -12.28
N LEU A 320 8.61 7.68 -11.05
CA LEU A 320 7.84 6.58 -10.45
C LEU A 320 6.72 7.09 -9.53
N ARG A 321 6.16 8.28 -9.80
CA ARG A 321 5.17 8.92 -8.90
C ARG A 321 3.97 8.04 -8.58
N VAL A 322 3.47 7.30 -9.58
CA VAL A 322 2.29 6.42 -9.41
C VAL A 322 2.62 5.25 -8.47
N ASP A 323 3.70 4.53 -8.74
CA ASP A 323 4.13 3.40 -7.91
C ASP A 323 4.51 3.86 -6.48
N MET A 324 5.11 5.05 -6.35
CA MET A 324 5.45 5.65 -5.05
C MET A 324 4.20 6.00 -4.23
N ALA A 325 3.18 6.60 -4.86
CA ALA A 325 1.92 6.92 -4.19
C ALA A 325 1.18 5.66 -3.72
N GLU A 326 1.17 4.61 -4.54
CA GLU A 326 0.62 3.31 -4.15
C GLU A 326 1.40 2.69 -2.97
N ALA A 327 2.73 2.70 -3.05
CA ALA A 327 3.59 2.18 -2.00
C ALA A 327 3.39 2.91 -0.67
N GLU A 328 3.24 4.24 -0.70
CA GLU A 328 2.97 5.06 0.48
C GLU A 328 1.61 4.72 1.10
N ARG A 329 0.55 4.65 0.29
CA ARG A 329 -0.80 4.24 0.74
C ARG A 329 -0.77 2.88 1.44
N VAL A 330 -0.09 1.90 0.86
CA VAL A 330 0.05 0.56 1.45
C VAL A 330 0.88 0.59 2.74
N ALA A 331 1.98 1.35 2.76
CA ALA A 331 2.80 1.51 3.97
C ALA A 331 2.01 2.15 5.12
N GLU A 332 1.20 3.17 4.85
CA GLU A 332 0.32 3.82 5.82
C GLU A 332 -0.72 2.84 6.40
N SER A 333 -1.38 2.06 5.54
CA SER A 333 -2.32 1.01 5.99
C SER A 333 -1.62 0.02 6.94
N LEU A 334 -0.42 -0.45 6.57
CA LEU A 334 0.34 -1.38 7.40
C LEU A 334 0.78 -0.78 8.74
N ARG A 335 1.18 0.50 8.77
CA ARG A 335 1.50 1.22 10.02
C ARG A 335 0.28 1.35 10.92
N LEU A 336 -0.88 1.71 10.35
CA LEU A 336 -2.13 1.79 11.08
C LEU A 336 -2.46 0.43 11.72
N LEU A 337 -2.40 -0.67 10.96
CA LEU A 337 -2.66 -2.02 11.49
C LEU A 337 -1.70 -2.41 12.62
N GLU A 338 -0.42 -2.06 12.51
CA GLU A 338 0.56 -2.32 13.58
C GLU A 338 0.27 -1.49 14.84
N SER A 339 -0.18 -0.24 14.67
CA SER A 339 -0.64 0.62 15.77
C SER A 339 -1.86 0.02 16.47
N LEU A 340 -2.89 -0.37 15.70
CA LEU A 340 -4.11 -0.99 16.24
C LEU A 340 -3.81 -2.30 16.97
N ARG A 341 -2.86 -3.09 16.44
CA ARG A 341 -2.37 -4.30 17.12
C ARG A 341 -1.72 -3.94 18.45
N HIS A 342 -0.85 -2.93 18.48
CA HIS A 342 -0.19 -2.47 19.71
C HIS A 342 -1.21 -1.99 20.75
N GLU A 343 -2.22 -1.22 20.36
CA GLU A 343 -3.28 -0.77 21.26
C GLU A 343 -3.97 -1.94 21.98
N VAL A 344 -4.35 -2.98 21.24
CA VAL A 344 -4.93 -4.20 21.83
C VAL A 344 -3.95 -4.94 22.74
N LEU A 345 -2.67 -4.97 22.37
CA LEU A 345 -1.63 -5.60 23.20
C LEU A 345 -1.34 -4.83 24.49
N GLN A 346 -1.51 -3.51 24.48
CA GLN A 346 -1.32 -2.64 25.64
C GLN A 346 -2.56 -2.59 26.57
N LEU A 347 -3.70 -3.16 26.18
CA LEU A 347 -4.88 -3.23 27.04
C LEU A 347 -4.56 -3.87 28.40
N ASN A 348 -5.03 -3.27 29.49
CA ASN A 348 -4.81 -3.82 30.82
C ASN A 348 -5.49 -5.19 30.98
N GLN A 349 -4.84 -6.12 31.70
CA GLN A 349 -5.42 -7.44 31.97
C GLN A 349 -6.72 -7.34 32.80
N SER A 350 -6.87 -6.29 33.61
CA SER A 350 -8.12 -5.97 34.32
C SER A 350 -9.26 -5.71 33.35
N THR A 351 -9.06 -4.89 32.32
CA THR A 351 -10.04 -4.59 31.27
C THR A 351 -10.47 -5.85 30.51
N ILE A 352 -9.53 -6.74 30.17
CA ILE A 352 -9.89 -8.02 29.53
C ILE A 352 -10.69 -8.91 30.51
N SER A 353 -10.33 -8.88 31.79
CA SER A 353 -11.03 -9.64 32.83
C SER A 353 -12.44 -9.11 33.09
N GLU A 354 -12.66 -7.80 32.94
CA GLU A 354 -13.97 -7.13 32.97
C GLU A 354 -14.84 -7.60 31.80
N ILE A 355 -14.34 -7.58 30.57
CA ILE A 355 -15.08 -8.11 29.41
C ILE A 355 -15.48 -9.57 29.66
N ARG A 356 -14.56 -10.37 30.23
CA ARG A 356 -14.81 -11.78 30.56
C ARG A 356 -15.79 -11.95 31.71
N SER A 357 -15.92 -11.00 32.63
CA SER A 357 -16.73 -11.16 33.84
C SER A 357 -18.23 -10.96 33.59
N TYR A 358 -18.60 -10.38 32.46
CA TYR A 358 -20.01 -10.18 32.09
C TYR A 358 -20.81 -11.49 32.11
N SER A 359 -21.75 -11.58 33.06
CA SER A 359 -22.74 -12.65 33.11
C SER A 359 -23.76 -12.54 31.99
N ASN A 360 -24.17 -11.30 31.67
CA ASN A 360 -25.04 -10.95 30.55
C ASN A 360 -24.41 -9.75 29.81
N PRO A 361 -23.61 -9.98 28.77
CA PRO A 361 -22.86 -8.90 28.11
C PRO A 361 -23.81 -7.95 27.38
N PRO A 362 -23.50 -6.65 27.34
CA PRO A 362 -24.15 -5.73 26.41
C PRO A 362 -24.04 -6.27 24.97
N LYS A 363 -25.12 -6.11 24.19
CA LYS A 363 -25.17 -6.60 22.80
C LYS A 363 -23.98 -6.12 21.95
N PRO A 364 -23.55 -4.85 22.01
CA PRO A 364 -22.39 -4.38 21.25
C PRO A 364 -21.12 -5.15 21.62
N VAL A 365 -20.82 -5.29 22.92
CA VAL A 365 -19.65 -6.02 23.42
C VAL A 365 -19.62 -7.46 22.92
N HIS A 366 -20.75 -8.19 23.02
CA HIS A 366 -20.82 -9.56 22.53
C HIS A 366 -20.55 -9.64 21.03
N LYS A 367 -21.15 -8.74 20.23
CA LYS A 367 -21.01 -8.76 18.77
C LYS A 367 -19.61 -8.39 18.30
N VAL A 368 -18.94 -7.45 18.97
CA VAL A 368 -17.54 -7.13 18.69
C VAL A 368 -16.63 -8.31 18.98
N MET A 369 -16.74 -8.90 20.17
CA MET A 369 -15.91 -10.06 20.52
C MET A 369 -16.16 -11.25 19.59
N LEU A 370 -17.42 -11.47 19.17
CA LEU A 370 -17.77 -12.47 18.15
C LEU A 370 -17.03 -12.21 16.82
N ALA A 371 -17.05 -10.97 16.31
CA ALA A 371 -16.38 -10.59 15.08
C ALA A 371 -14.85 -10.72 15.21
N THR A 372 -14.27 -10.32 16.35
CA THR A 372 -12.85 -10.49 16.66
C THR A 372 -12.43 -11.95 16.55
N TYR A 373 -13.13 -12.88 17.22
CA TYR A 373 -12.78 -14.31 17.14
C TYR A 373 -13.02 -14.92 15.76
N LEU A 374 -14.01 -14.45 15.02
CA LEU A 374 -14.24 -14.86 13.64
C LEU A 374 -13.03 -14.50 12.75
N LEU A 375 -12.50 -13.27 12.88
CA LEU A 375 -11.29 -12.83 12.17
C LEU A 375 -10.02 -13.58 12.64
N LEU A 376 -9.97 -14.01 13.90
CA LEU A 376 -8.91 -14.88 14.43
C LEU A 376 -9.02 -16.35 13.99
N GLY A 377 -9.95 -16.68 13.10
CA GLY A 377 -10.10 -18.00 12.48
C GLY A 377 -10.98 -18.98 13.24
N GLU A 378 -11.72 -18.54 14.27
CA GLU A 378 -12.73 -19.41 14.90
C GLU A 378 -13.96 -19.56 14.00
N SER A 379 -14.52 -20.77 13.95
CA SER A 379 -15.73 -21.02 13.18
C SER A 379 -16.95 -20.41 13.86
N ALA A 380 -17.89 -19.89 13.06
CA ALA A 380 -19.16 -19.36 13.58
C ALA A 380 -19.97 -20.39 14.39
N SER A 381 -19.77 -21.69 14.15
CA SER A 381 -20.41 -22.77 14.92
C SER A 381 -19.95 -22.84 16.37
N ASN A 382 -18.71 -22.40 16.64
CA ASN A 382 -18.11 -22.41 17.97
C ASN A 382 -18.40 -21.12 18.75
N LEU A 383 -19.07 -20.13 18.13
CA LEU A 383 -19.32 -18.82 18.71
C LEU A 383 -20.83 -18.52 18.80
N LYS A 384 -21.66 -19.55 19.00
CA LYS A 384 -23.13 -19.42 19.02
C LYS A 384 -23.63 -18.71 20.27
N SER A 385 -23.00 -18.98 21.42
CA SER A 385 -23.37 -18.42 22.71
C SER A 385 -22.28 -17.52 23.27
N TRP A 386 -22.67 -16.58 24.15
CA TRP A 386 -21.69 -15.77 24.87
C TRP A 386 -20.76 -16.61 25.74
N GLN A 387 -21.26 -17.72 26.29
CA GLN A 387 -20.49 -18.65 27.09
C GLN A 387 -19.31 -19.20 26.29
N ASP A 388 -19.51 -19.51 25.00
CA ASP A 388 -18.44 -19.98 24.14
C ASP A 388 -17.38 -18.89 23.92
N VAL A 389 -17.81 -17.68 23.57
CA VAL A 389 -16.92 -16.51 23.42
C VAL A 389 -16.12 -16.26 24.71
N ARG A 390 -16.79 -16.31 25.86
CA ARG A 390 -16.18 -16.16 27.20
C ARG A 390 -15.13 -17.25 27.48
N LEU A 391 -15.37 -18.49 27.06
CA LEU A 391 -14.39 -19.57 27.15
C LEU A 391 -13.14 -19.26 26.33
N PHE A 392 -13.29 -18.73 25.11
CA PHE A 392 -12.16 -18.30 24.28
C PHE A 392 -11.38 -17.13 24.90
N ILE A 393 -12.05 -16.16 25.52
CA ILE A 393 -11.39 -15.05 26.24
C ILE A 393 -10.59 -15.58 27.44
N GLY A 394 -11.09 -16.64 28.08
CA GLY A 394 -10.43 -17.29 29.21
C GLY A 394 -9.25 -18.19 28.87
N LYS A 395 -8.99 -18.49 27.59
CA LYS A 395 -7.87 -19.36 27.20
C LYS A 395 -6.51 -18.70 27.52
N THR A 396 -5.56 -19.51 27.96
CA THR A 396 -4.21 -19.09 28.36
C THR A 396 -3.13 -19.67 27.42
N GLY A 397 -1.90 -19.16 27.51
CA GLY A 397 -0.76 -19.69 26.76
C GLY A 397 -0.78 -19.34 25.27
N LYS A 398 -0.69 -20.36 24.40
CA LYS A 398 -0.70 -20.16 22.93
C LYS A 398 -2.04 -19.64 22.42
N GLU A 399 -3.12 -20.01 23.10
CA GLU A 399 -4.50 -19.66 22.76
C GLU A 399 -4.97 -18.35 23.41
N ASN A 400 -4.09 -17.63 24.11
CA ASN A 400 -4.43 -16.36 24.72
C ASN A 400 -4.83 -15.33 23.65
N LEU A 401 -5.89 -14.56 23.92
CA LEU A 401 -6.45 -13.56 23.00
C LEU A 401 -5.39 -12.58 22.46
N LYS A 402 -4.56 -11.98 23.33
CA LYS A 402 -3.51 -11.03 22.90
C LYS A 402 -2.51 -11.70 21.97
N ARG A 403 -2.07 -12.92 22.30
CA ARG A 403 -1.13 -13.67 21.46
C ARG A 403 -1.74 -14.00 20.10
N ARG A 404 -3.02 -14.37 20.04
CA ARG A 404 -3.72 -14.63 18.78
C ARG A 404 -3.85 -13.37 17.93
N VAL A 405 -4.14 -12.22 18.54
CA VAL A 405 -4.13 -10.92 17.86
C VAL A 405 -2.75 -10.58 17.30
N GLN A 406 -1.69 -10.80 18.09
CA GLN A 406 -0.30 -10.60 17.66
C GLN A 406 0.08 -11.50 16.48
N GLN A 407 -0.36 -12.75 16.49
CA GLN A 407 -0.03 -13.77 15.48
C GLN A 407 -1.04 -13.82 14.32
N CYS A 408 -2.02 -12.91 14.31
CA CYS A 408 -3.04 -12.87 13.28
C CYS A 408 -2.43 -12.48 11.93
N ASP A 409 -2.52 -13.38 10.95
CA ASP A 409 -2.05 -13.15 9.60
C ASP A 409 -3.25 -12.82 8.70
N ILE A 410 -3.26 -11.58 8.20
CA ILE A 410 -4.31 -11.04 7.35
C ILE A 410 -4.46 -11.86 6.06
N LYS A 411 -3.37 -12.44 5.53
CA LYS A 411 -3.39 -13.24 4.29
C LYS A 411 -4.22 -14.53 4.44
N LYS A 412 -4.42 -14.99 5.68
CA LYS A 412 -5.15 -16.23 5.97
C LYS A 412 -6.63 -16.01 6.23
N ILE A 413 -7.09 -14.75 6.29
CA ILE A 413 -8.49 -14.43 6.58
C ILE A 413 -9.29 -14.55 5.28
N PRO A 414 -10.30 -15.43 5.20
CA PRO A 414 -11.14 -15.53 4.01
C PRO A 414 -11.98 -14.26 3.78
N PRO A 415 -12.23 -13.89 2.51
CA PRO A 415 -13.10 -12.77 2.15
C PRO A 415 -14.47 -12.77 2.84
N GLU A 416 -15.10 -13.94 2.85
CA GLU A 416 -16.44 -14.14 3.38
C GLU A 416 -16.51 -13.89 4.89
N VAL A 417 -15.42 -14.24 5.59
CA VAL A 417 -15.27 -14.01 7.03
C VAL A 417 -15.18 -12.52 7.31
N ALA A 418 -14.37 -11.78 6.54
CA ALA A 418 -14.25 -10.33 6.67
C ALA A 418 -15.59 -9.63 6.37
N ARG A 419 -16.32 -10.02 5.31
CA ARG A 419 -17.66 -9.48 5.01
C ARG A 419 -18.67 -9.77 6.12
N THR A 420 -18.62 -10.97 6.70
CA THR A 420 -19.48 -11.33 7.84
C THR A 420 -19.14 -10.50 9.07
N ALA A 421 -17.86 -10.33 9.39
CA ALA A 421 -17.41 -9.47 10.48
C ALA A 421 -17.85 -8.01 10.24
N LYS A 422 -17.68 -7.48 9.03
CA LYS A 422 -18.16 -6.14 8.64
C LYS A 422 -19.65 -5.95 8.92
N LYS A 423 -20.48 -6.90 8.48
CA LYS A 423 -21.94 -6.87 8.71
C LYS A 423 -22.32 -6.93 10.19
N ILE A 424 -21.50 -7.54 11.02
CA ILE A 424 -21.69 -7.57 12.47
C ILE A 424 -21.33 -6.20 13.07
N LEU A 425 -20.18 -5.64 12.69
CA LEU A 425 -19.63 -4.40 13.23
C LEU A 425 -20.41 -3.16 12.77
N SER A 426 -20.91 -3.12 11.53
CA SER A 426 -21.60 -1.96 10.93
C SER A 426 -22.92 -1.57 11.61
N LYS A 427 -23.35 -2.31 12.64
CA LYS A 427 -24.55 -2.03 13.42
C LYS A 427 -24.29 -1.19 14.67
N PHE A 428 -23.02 -0.91 14.95
CA PHE A 428 -22.59 -0.26 16.16
C PHE A 428 -21.76 0.96 15.81
N ASP A 429 -21.97 2.01 16.56
CA ASP A 429 -21.15 3.21 16.51
C ASP A 429 -20.01 3.11 17.55
N LEU A 430 -18.88 3.72 17.24
CA LEU A 430 -17.67 3.64 18.07
C LEU A 430 -17.88 4.33 19.42
N ASP A 431 -18.54 5.49 19.43
CA ASP A 431 -18.73 6.29 20.64
C ASP A 431 -19.68 5.56 21.61
N GLN A 432 -20.78 5.03 21.09
CA GLN A 432 -21.71 4.19 21.87
C GLN A 432 -21.02 2.96 22.47
N LEU A 433 -20.10 2.34 21.74
CA LEU A 433 -19.37 1.18 22.23
C LEU A 433 -18.36 1.56 23.31
N ARG A 434 -17.70 2.70 23.15
CA ARG A 434 -16.73 3.24 24.12
C ARG A 434 -17.39 3.58 25.46
N ASP A 435 -18.59 4.14 25.43
CA ASP A 435 -19.38 4.42 26.63
C ASP A 435 -19.76 3.14 27.41
N VAL A 436 -19.98 2.04 26.68
CA VAL A 436 -20.35 0.75 27.26
C VAL A 436 -19.13 -0.02 27.76
N SER A 437 -18.04 -0.05 26.98
CA SER A 437 -16.80 -0.73 27.36
C SER A 437 -15.61 -0.25 26.52
N ALA A 438 -14.70 0.49 27.14
CA ALA A 438 -13.45 0.95 26.52
C ALA A 438 -12.61 -0.21 25.94
N GLY A 439 -12.57 -1.35 26.63
CA GLY A 439 -11.86 -2.53 26.13
C GLY A 439 -12.47 -3.12 24.87
N ALA A 440 -13.81 -3.18 24.78
CA ALA A 440 -14.49 -3.64 23.57
C ALA A 440 -14.29 -2.67 22.40
N ALA A 441 -14.24 -1.36 22.66
CA ALA A 441 -13.96 -0.35 21.64
C ALA A 441 -12.59 -0.56 20.96
N ALA A 442 -11.54 -0.87 21.73
CA ALA A 442 -10.23 -1.18 21.16
C ALA A 442 -10.27 -2.41 20.21
N PHE A 443 -11.00 -3.47 20.58
CA PHE A 443 -11.19 -4.64 19.70
C PHE A 443 -12.04 -4.32 18.47
N PHE A 444 -12.99 -3.39 18.55
CA PHE A 444 -13.80 -2.94 17.43
C PHE A 444 -12.95 -2.23 16.39
N ILE A 445 -12.15 -1.24 16.79
CA ILE A 445 -11.28 -0.49 15.87
C ILE A 445 -10.28 -1.44 15.21
N TRP A 446 -9.65 -2.33 16.00
CA TRP A 446 -8.78 -3.37 15.46
C TRP A 446 -9.49 -4.26 14.43
N ALA A 447 -10.67 -4.78 14.75
CA ALA A 447 -11.41 -5.65 13.86
C ALA A 447 -11.85 -4.93 12.57
N GLN A 448 -12.22 -3.66 12.66
CA GLN A 448 -12.56 -2.82 11.51
C GLN A 448 -11.35 -2.60 10.58
N GLY A 449 -10.17 -2.28 11.14
CA GLY A 449 -8.94 -2.16 10.37
C GLY A 449 -8.58 -3.46 9.64
N MET A 450 -8.71 -4.61 10.32
CA MET A 450 -8.48 -5.93 9.71
C MET A 450 -9.45 -6.21 8.56
N VAL A 451 -10.73 -5.86 8.71
CA VAL A 451 -11.74 -6.00 7.64
C VAL A 451 -11.39 -5.12 6.45
N GLN A 452 -11.05 -3.85 6.68
CA GLN A 452 -10.73 -2.89 5.62
C GLN A 452 -9.54 -3.35 4.77
N GLU A 453 -8.47 -3.81 5.41
CA GLU A 453 -7.29 -4.34 4.71
C GLU A 453 -7.60 -5.60 3.89
N VAL A 454 -8.47 -6.49 4.40
CA VAL A 454 -8.89 -7.70 3.65
C VAL A 454 -9.74 -7.34 2.43
N GLU A 455 -10.59 -6.31 2.52
CA GLU A 455 -11.39 -5.82 1.39
C GLU A 455 -10.51 -5.14 0.34
N GLU A 456 -9.54 -4.33 0.78
CA GLU A 456 -8.60 -3.66 -0.11
C GLU A 456 -7.78 -4.65 -0.93
N ARG A 457 -7.24 -5.71 -0.29
CA ARG A 457 -6.52 -6.77 -1.00
C ARG A 457 -7.38 -7.51 -2.01
N GLN A 458 -8.67 -7.68 -1.74
CA GLN A 458 -9.58 -8.28 -2.71
C GLN A 458 -9.80 -7.37 -3.91
N ARG A 459 -9.92 -6.06 -3.69
CA ARG A 459 -10.06 -5.09 -4.77
C ARG A 459 -8.82 -5.10 -5.67
N GLU A 460 -7.63 -5.11 -5.09
CA GLU A 460 -6.36 -5.21 -5.82
C GLU A 460 -6.27 -6.53 -6.59
N ALA A 461 -6.54 -7.66 -5.95
CA ALA A 461 -6.52 -8.96 -6.61
C ALA A 461 -7.59 -9.13 -7.70
N ALA A 462 -8.71 -8.39 -7.63
CA ALA A 462 -9.71 -8.34 -8.68
C ALA A 462 -9.23 -7.49 -9.85
N ALA A 463 -8.69 -6.30 -9.59
CA ALA A 463 -8.11 -5.42 -10.60
C ALA A 463 -6.95 -6.09 -11.36
N GLU A 464 -6.07 -6.81 -10.66
CA GLU A 464 -4.98 -7.58 -11.28
C GLU A 464 -5.51 -8.68 -12.21
N LYS A 465 -6.60 -9.37 -11.83
CA LYS A 465 -7.22 -10.40 -12.66
C LYS A 465 -7.92 -9.82 -13.89
N GLU A 466 -8.58 -8.67 -13.74
CA GLU A 466 -9.20 -7.95 -14.84
C GLU A 466 -8.15 -7.50 -15.85
N ALA A 467 -7.05 -6.90 -15.37
CA ALA A 467 -5.90 -6.52 -16.20
C ALA A 467 -5.30 -7.74 -16.94
N ALA A 468 -5.09 -8.86 -16.26
CA ALA A 468 -4.57 -10.08 -16.88
C ALA A 468 -5.53 -10.73 -17.90
N SER A 469 -6.84 -10.47 -17.80
CA SER A 469 -7.84 -11.02 -18.73
C SER A 469 -8.10 -10.15 -19.97
N GLY A 470 -7.72 -8.87 -19.92
CA GLY A 470 -7.93 -7.92 -21.03
C GLY A 470 -6.91 -8.04 -22.17
N ASP A 471 -5.76 -8.67 -21.92
CA ASP A 471 -4.67 -8.84 -22.90
C ASP A 471 -4.74 -10.16 -23.69
N ALA A 472 -5.75 -11.01 -23.44
CA ALA A 472 -5.95 -12.30 -24.11
C ALA A 472 -7.07 -12.23 -25.15
#